data_AF-A0A495MKV3-F1
#
_entry.id   AF-A0A495MKV3-F1
#
_cell.length_a   1.000
_cell.length_b   1.000
_cell.length_c   1.000
_cell.angle_alpha   90.00
_cell.angle_beta   90.00
_cell.angle_gamma   90.00
#
_symmetry.space_group_name_H-M   'P 1'
#
loop_
_entity.id
_entity.type
_entity.pdbx_description
1 polymer ?
#
loop_
_entity_poly.entity_id
_entity_poly.type
_entity_poly.pdbx_seq_one_letter_code
_entity_poly.pdbx_strand_id
1 'polypeptide(L)'
;MENQVYNWLVKKGTIRIQRNGDCIALQLDYEKKDCCLLTPSDTDEIIELLTNISKQIWEDPDYKRKPYTNPLYKKNGNEYYWEIETSRLLLHYNETEDAVEIKCNGNSRLNLEINYVVEMIQILEHLNK
;
A
#
# COMPACT_ATOMS: atom_id res chain seq x y z
N MET A 1 10.85 -14.32 -13.50
CA MET A 1 9.37 -14.29 -13.47
C MET A 1 8.94 -12.95 -14.06
N GLU A 2 7.95 -12.92 -14.94
CA GLU A 2 7.54 -11.67 -15.61
C GLU A 2 7.12 -10.60 -14.59
N ASN A 3 7.48 -9.35 -14.84
CA ASN A 3 7.06 -8.19 -14.04
C ASN A 3 5.56 -7.96 -14.25
N GLN A 4 4.74 -8.77 -13.59
CA GLN A 4 3.28 -8.65 -13.66
C GLN A 4 2.87 -7.32 -13.03
N VAL A 5 2.12 -6.54 -13.81
CA VAL A 5 1.59 -5.25 -13.40
C VAL A 5 0.09 -5.41 -13.18
N TYR A 6 -0.34 -5.19 -11.94
CA TYR A 6 -1.74 -5.24 -11.54
C TYR A 6 -2.29 -3.82 -11.57
N ASN A 7 -3.42 -3.62 -12.25
CA ASN A 7 -4.12 -2.34 -12.29
C ASN A 7 -5.54 -2.58 -11.76
N TRP A 8 -5.86 -1.95 -10.64
CA TRP A 8 -7.14 -2.06 -9.97
C TRP A 8 -7.90 -0.75 -10.07
N LEU A 9 -9.07 -0.79 -10.72
CA LEU A 9 -10.01 0.31 -10.65
C LEU A 9 -10.84 0.13 -9.38
N VAL A 10 -10.69 1.07 -8.45
CA VAL A 10 -11.33 1.00 -7.12
C VAL A 10 -12.49 1.98 -7.06
N LYS A 11 -13.22 2.07 -5.94
CA LYS A 11 -14.37 3.00 -5.76
C LYS A 11 -14.08 4.41 -6.31
N LYS A 12 -12.89 4.93 -6.03
CA LYS A 12 -12.40 6.21 -6.57
C LYS A 12 -10.93 6.09 -6.92
N GLY A 13 -10.57 6.37 -8.16
CA GLY A 13 -9.18 6.30 -8.63
C GLY A 13 -8.76 4.89 -9.08
N THR A 14 -7.47 4.75 -9.38
CA THR A 14 -6.84 3.52 -9.84
C THR A 14 -5.58 3.27 -9.04
N ILE A 15 -5.37 2.02 -8.61
CA ILE A 15 -4.16 1.60 -7.94
C ILE A 15 -3.41 0.64 -8.85
N ARG A 16 -2.13 0.93 -9.09
CA ARG A 16 -1.22 0.06 -9.82
C ARG A 16 -0.19 -0.50 -8.85
N ILE A 17 -0.09 -1.83 -8.81
CA ILE A 17 0.84 -2.57 -7.95
C ILE A 17 1.70 -3.47 -8.85
N GLN A 18 3.00 -3.48 -8.61
CA GLN A 18 3.92 -4.38 -9.30
C GLN A 18 5.10 -4.75 -8.41
N ARG A 19 5.63 -5.96 -8.56
CA ARG A 19 6.95 -6.29 -8.00
C ARG A 19 8.01 -5.44 -8.72
N ASN A 20 8.94 -4.87 -7.97
CA ASN A 20 10.07 -4.09 -8.47
C ASN A 20 11.35 -4.53 -7.73
N GLY A 21 11.98 -5.60 -8.22
CA GLY A 21 13.08 -6.25 -7.51
C GLY A 21 12.64 -6.80 -6.16
N ASP A 22 13.29 -6.31 -5.10
CA ASP A 22 13.02 -6.63 -3.69
C ASP A 22 11.98 -5.70 -3.03
N CYS A 23 11.37 -4.83 -3.83
CA CYS A 23 10.35 -3.88 -3.39
C CYS A 23 9.03 -4.13 -4.13
N ILE A 24 7.97 -3.52 -3.61
CA ILE A 24 6.68 -3.41 -4.30
C ILE A 24 6.51 -1.95 -4.73
N ALA A 25 6.37 -1.73 -6.03
CA ALA A 25 6.02 -0.42 -6.54
C ALA A 25 4.50 -0.23 -6.47
N LEU A 26 4.08 0.75 -5.68
CA LEU A 26 2.69 1.19 -5.53
C LEU A 26 2.54 2.52 -6.25
N GLN A 27 1.60 2.62 -7.18
CA GLN A 27 1.25 3.84 -7.86
C GLN A 27 -0.24 4.14 -7.69
N LEU A 28 -0.55 5.34 -7.25
CA LEU A 28 -1.92 5.83 -7.08
C LEU A 28 -2.23 6.82 -8.20
N ASP A 29 -3.27 6.55 -8.98
CA ASP A 29 -3.78 7.47 -9.99
C ASP A 29 -5.19 7.91 -9.61
N TYR A 30 -5.33 9.18 -9.28
CA TYR A 30 -6.61 9.77 -8.90
C TYR A 30 -6.80 11.04 -9.71
N GLU A 31 -7.80 11.04 -10.60
CA GLU A 31 -8.19 12.21 -11.36
C GLU A 31 -8.44 13.39 -10.40
N LYS A 32 -7.73 14.51 -10.62
CA LYS A 32 -7.85 15.77 -9.85
C LYS A 32 -7.33 15.77 -8.40
N LYS A 33 -6.33 14.95 -8.06
CA LYS A 33 -5.46 15.12 -6.87
C LYS A 33 -6.08 14.91 -5.47
N ASP A 34 -7.10 14.08 -5.31
CA ASP A 34 -7.73 13.91 -3.99
C ASP A 34 -7.17 12.71 -3.21
N CYS A 35 -7.61 11.50 -3.56
CA CYS A 35 -7.28 10.23 -2.90
C CYS A 35 -7.83 9.07 -3.75
N CYS A 36 -7.39 7.84 -3.45
CA CYS A 36 -8.13 6.64 -3.84
C CYS A 36 -9.00 6.16 -2.69
N LEU A 37 -10.18 5.62 -3.01
CA LEU A 37 -11.09 5.01 -2.05
C LEU A 37 -11.25 3.53 -2.37
N LEU A 38 -11.08 2.70 -1.35
CA LEU A 38 -11.20 1.25 -1.42
C LEU A 38 -12.47 0.82 -0.70
N THR A 39 -13.39 0.17 -1.41
CA THR A 39 -14.46 -0.58 -0.76
C THR A 39 -13.87 -1.72 0.09
N PRO A 40 -14.66 -2.38 0.94
CA PRO A 40 -14.17 -3.54 1.67
C PRO A 40 -13.63 -4.66 0.78
N SER A 41 -14.31 -4.93 -0.35
CA SER A 41 -13.84 -5.90 -1.34
C SER A 41 -12.57 -5.47 -2.05
N ASP A 42 -12.44 -4.19 -2.43
CA ASP A 42 -11.20 -3.66 -3.02
C ASP A 42 -10.03 -3.85 -2.03
N THR A 43 -10.31 -3.63 -0.74
CA THR A 43 -9.31 -3.70 0.32
C THR A 43 -8.82 -5.14 0.51
N ASP A 44 -9.73 -6.12 0.56
CA ASP A 44 -9.39 -7.55 0.65
C ASP A 44 -8.54 -8.02 -0.54
N GLU A 45 -8.92 -7.65 -1.76
CA GLU A 45 -8.20 -8.01 -2.99
C GLU A 45 -6.78 -7.42 -3.01
N ILE A 46 -6.64 -6.16 -2.56
CA ILE A 46 -5.33 -5.51 -2.44
C ILE A 46 -4.48 -6.17 -1.36
N ILE A 47 -5.05 -6.53 -0.20
CA ILE A 47 -4.36 -7.24 0.88
C ILE A 47 -3.82 -8.58 0.35
N GLU A 48 -4.65 -9.36 -0.35
CA GLU A 48 -4.24 -10.64 -0.91
C GLU A 48 -3.09 -10.46 -1.91
N LEU A 49 -3.20 -9.48 -2.80
CA LEU A 49 -2.17 -9.18 -3.79
C LEU A 49 -0.83 -8.77 -3.14
N LEU A 50 -0.87 -7.84 -2.19
CA LEU A 50 0.32 -7.39 -1.47
C LEU A 50 0.97 -8.53 -0.69
N THR A 51 0.16 -9.40 -0.08
CA THR A 51 0.62 -10.59 0.63
C THR A 51 1.34 -11.56 -0.32
N ASN A 52 0.73 -11.84 -1.46
CA ASN A 52 1.28 -12.75 -2.47
C ASN A 52 2.62 -12.25 -3.04
N ILE A 53 2.70 -10.97 -3.39
CA ILE A 53 3.96 -10.39 -3.88
C ILE A 53 5.02 -10.37 -2.77
N SER A 54 4.64 -10.00 -1.54
CA SER A 54 5.56 -9.98 -0.40
C SER A 54 6.14 -11.36 -0.11
N LYS A 55 5.31 -12.40 -0.18
CA LYS A 55 5.76 -13.79 -0.04
C LYS A 55 6.78 -14.17 -1.11
N GLN A 56 6.52 -13.82 -2.37
CA GLN A 56 7.44 -14.11 -3.47
C GLN A 56 8.80 -13.42 -3.30
N ILE A 57 8.84 -12.20 -2.74
CA ILE A 57 10.10 -11.51 -2.43
C ILE A 57 10.78 -12.16 -1.23
N TRP A 58 10.02 -12.51 -0.18
CA TRP A 58 10.55 -13.08 1.05
C TRP A 58 11.18 -14.48 0.88
N GLU A 59 10.63 -15.26 -0.04
CA GLU A 59 11.09 -16.60 -0.41
C GLU A 59 12.22 -16.57 -1.45
N ASP A 60 12.55 -15.40 -2.01
CA ASP A 60 13.64 -15.24 -2.95
C ASP A 60 14.99 -15.52 -2.25
N PRO A 61 15.81 -16.49 -2.74
CA PRO A 61 17.09 -16.83 -2.12
C PRO A 61 18.08 -15.66 -2.05
N ASP A 62 17.97 -14.71 -2.99
CA ASP A 62 18.87 -13.56 -3.06
C ASP A 62 18.39 -12.37 -2.20
N TYR A 63 17.17 -12.44 -1.66
CA TYR A 63 16.60 -11.37 -0.84
C TYR A 63 17.30 -11.25 0.51
N LYS A 64 17.88 -10.07 0.75
CA LYS A 64 18.49 -9.72 2.03
C LYS A 64 17.44 -9.16 2.98
N ARG A 65 16.92 -10.04 3.84
CA ARG A 65 15.96 -9.70 4.90
C ARG A 65 16.50 -8.57 5.77
N LYS A 66 15.72 -7.51 5.89
CA LYS A 66 15.99 -6.41 6.83
C LYS A 66 15.29 -6.70 8.16
N PRO A 67 15.99 -6.56 9.31
CA PRO A 67 15.36 -6.75 10.60
C PRO A 67 14.24 -5.72 10.80
N TYR A 68 13.09 -6.18 11.26
CA TYR A 68 12.00 -5.33 11.71
C TYR A 68 12.21 -5.00 13.18
N THR A 69 12.62 -3.76 13.47
CA THR A 69 13.01 -3.35 14.83
C THR A 69 11.98 -2.46 15.51
N ASN A 70 11.35 -1.57 14.75
CA ASN A 70 10.33 -0.65 15.24
C ASN A 70 9.29 -0.40 14.12
N PRO A 71 8.06 -0.01 14.48
CA PRO A 71 7.09 0.47 13.51
C PRO A 71 7.64 1.64 12.68
N LEU A 72 7.50 1.54 11.36
CA LEU A 72 7.89 2.55 10.38
C LEU A 72 6.76 3.57 10.17
N TYR A 73 5.50 3.16 10.33
CA TYR A 73 4.36 4.07 10.32
C TYR A 73 4.36 4.97 11.56
N LYS A 74 3.77 6.15 11.38
CA LYS A 74 3.36 7.05 12.45
C LYS A 74 1.84 7.08 12.49
N LYS A 75 1.29 7.32 13.68
CA LYS A 75 -0.15 7.44 13.89
C LYS A 75 -0.49 8.84 14.38
N ASN A 76 -1.53 9.44 13.82
CA ASN A 76 -2.12 10.69 14.29
C ASN A 76 -3.64 10.57 14.31
N GLY A 77 -4.23 10.41 15.49
CA GLY A 77 -5.66 10.07 15.61
C GLY A 77 -5.97 8.76 14.90
N ASN A 78 -6.82 8.82 13.88
CA ASN A 78 -7.23 7.65 13.07
C ASN A 78 -6.44 7.52 11.76
N GLU A 79 -5.45 8.37 11.53
CA GLU A 79 -4.60 8.34 10.35
C GLU A 79 -3.30 7.59 10.63
N TYR A 80 -2.94 6.70 9.72
CA TYR A 80 -1.67 6.03 9.66
C TYR A 80 -0.88 6.58 8.48
N TYR A 81 0.39 6.91 8.68
CA TYR A 81 1.20 7.47 7.60
C TYR A 81 2.66 7.09 7.68
N TRP A 82 3.31 7.08 6.52
CA TRP A 82 4.73 6.87 6.35
C TRP A 82 5.35 8.05 5.62
N GLU A 83 6.54 8.45 6.04
CA GLU A 83 7.41 9.32 5.25
C GLU A 83 8.35 8.41 4.43
N ILE A 84 8.21 8.44 3.11
CA ILE A 84 8.96 7.61 2.17
C ILE A 84 9.60 8.54 1.15
N GLU A 85 10.93 8.66 1.22
CA GLU A 85 11.71 9.62 0.43
C GLU A 85 11.16 11.06 0.57
N THR A 86 10.65 11.64 -0.52
CA THR A 86 10.05 12.98 -0.56
C THR A 86 8.52 12.97 -0.50
N SER A 87 7.93 11.83 -0.16
CA SER A 87 6.48 11.61 -0.22
C SER A 87 5.93 11.11 1.10
N ARG A 88 4.66 11.43 1.37
CA ARG A 88 3.91 10.89 2.50
C ARG A 88 2.77 10.01 2.00
N LEU A 89 2.82 8.73 2.34
CA LEU A 89 1.70 7.80 2.16
C LEU A 89 0.80 7.85 3.39
N LEU A 90 -0.51 7.94 3.21
CA LEU A 90 -1.50 8.04 4.28
C LEU A 90 -2.64 7.05 4.04
N LEU A 91 -3.07 6.40 5.14
CA LEU A 91 -4.24 5.53 5.22
C LEU A 91 -5.15 5.94 6.38
N HIS A 92 -6.45 5.99 6.13
CA HIS A 92 -7.46 6.07 7.19
C HIS A 92 -8.79 5.51 6.71
N TYR A 93 -9.70 5.19 7.64
CA TYR A 93 -11.08 4.88 7.29
C TYR A 93 -11.86 6.18 7.08
N ASN A 94 -12.56 6.30 5.96
CA ASN A 94 -13.44 7.42 5.66
C ASN A 94 -14.88 7.03 5.98
N GLU A 95 -15.39 7.44 7.14
CA GLU A 95 -16.73 7.10 7.63
C GLU A 95 -17.86 7.66 6.74
N THR A 96 -17.62 8.75 6.00
CA THR A 96 -18.61 9.33 5.08
C THR A 96 -18.76 8.48 3.82
N GLU A 97 -17.64 7.95 3.33
CA GLU A 97 -17.57 7.15 2.11
C GLU A 97 -17.68 5.65 2.37
N ASP A 98 -17.67 5.22 3.63
CA ASP A 98 -17.68 3.81 4.05
C ASP A 98 -16.59 3.00 3.32
N ALA A 99 -15.37 3.56 3.32
CA ALA A 99 -14.26 3.07 2.50
C ALA A 99 -12.91 3.41 3.16
N VAL A 100 -11.89 2.61 2.87
CA VAL A 100 -10.50 2.96 3.22
C VAL A 100 -9.99 4.00 2.23
N GLU A 101 -9.52 5.13 2.75
CA GLU A 101 -8.87 6.17 1.96
C GLU A 101 -7.36 5.96 1.93
N ILE A 102 -6.80 5.95 0.72
CA ILE A 102 -5.36 5.91 0.49
C ILE A 102 -4.92 7.12 -0.32
N LYS A 103 -3.90 7.82 0.19
CA LYS A 103 -3.42 9.07 -0.38
C LYS A 103 -1.91 9.14 -0.36
N CYS A 104 -1.32 9.66 -1.44
CA CYS A 104 0.09 10.01 -1.48
C CYS A 104 0.27 11.51 -1.68
N ASN A 105 0.90 12.18 -0.72
CA ASN A 105 1.33 13.56 -0.87
C ASN A 105 2.78 13.56 -1.37
N GLY A 106 3.00 13.92 -2.63
CA GLY A 106 4.33 13.88 -3.26
C GLY A 106 4.31 13.06 -4.55
N ASN A 107 5.23 12.11 -4.67
CA ASN A 107 5.30 11.20 -5.80
C ASN A 107 4.18 10.17 -5.71
N SER A 108 3.30 10.15 -6.71
CA SER A 108 2.21 9.18 -6.79
C SER A 108 2.68 7.72 -6.93
N ARG A 109 3.96 7.51 -7.27
CA ARG A 109 4.61 6.21 -7.32
C ARG A 109 5.66 6.09 -6.23
N LEU A 110 5.53 5.05 -5.40
CA LEU A 110 6.41 4.71 -4.28
C LEU A 110 7.00 3.33 -4.50
N ASN A 111 8.27 3.14 -4.12
CA ASN A 111 8.87 1.81 -4.00
C ASN A 111 8.90 1.42 -2.52
N LEU A 112 8.05 0.47 -2.14
CA LEU A 112 7.87 0.03 -0.76
C LEU A 112 8.72 -1.20 -0.49
N GLU A 113 9.58 -1.13 0.53
CA GLU A 113 10.26 -2.32 1.04
C GLU A 113 9.30 -3.20 1.83
N ILE A 114 9.61 -4.49 1.97
CA ILE A 114 8.71 -5.48 2.60
C ILE A 114 8.19 -5.05 3.97
N ASN A 115 9.02 -4.45 4.82
CA ASN A 115 8.57 -4.01 6.14
C ASN A 115 7.46 -2.95 6.06
N TYR A 116 7.52 -2.02 5.10
CA TYR A 116 6.44 -1.05 4.86
C TYR A 116 5.17 -1.74 4.37
N VAL A 117 5.31 -2.72 3.45
CA VAL A 117 4.17 -3.44 2.90
C VAL A 117 3.47 -4.28 3.96
N VAL A 118 4.21 -4.96 4.83
CA VAL A 118 3.64 -5.75 5.92
C VAL A 118 2.83 -4.88 6.87
N GLU A 119 3.34 -3.71 7.26
CA GLU A 119 2.57 -2.76 8.07
C GLU A 119 1.34 -2.24 7.33
N MET A 120 1.48 -1.97 6.03
CA MET A 120 0.37 -1.54 5.19
C MET A 120 -0.75 -2.59 5.17
N ILE A 121 -0.42 -3.87 4.99
CA ILE A 121 -1.37 -4.98 5.04
C ILE A 121 -2.10 -5.01 6.39
N GLN A 122 -1.36 -4.99 7.51
CA GLN A 122 -1.96 -5.02 8.85
C GLN A 122 -2.88 -3.83 9.12
N ILE A 123 -2.52 -2.64 8.63
CA ILE A 123 -3.34 -1.44 8.77
C ILE A 123 -4.58 -1.53 7.87
N LEU A 124 -4.44 -2.01 6.63
CA LEU A 124 -5.59 -2.24 5.75
C LEU A 124 -6.56 -3.26 6.37
N GLU A 125 -6.08 -4.39 6.89
CA GLU A 125 -6.89 -5.39 7.61
C GLU A 125 -7.62 -4.77 8.81
N HIS A 126 -6.93 -3.90 9.56
CA HIS A 126 -7.53 -3.21 10.70
C HIS A 126 -8.60 -2.17 10.30
N LEU A 127 -8.39 -1.48 9.18
CA LEU A 127 -9.32 -0.47 8.67
C LEU A 127 -10.49 -1.10 7.89
N ASN A 128 -10.32 -2.33 7.38
CA ASN A 128 -11.34 -3.08 6.68
C ASN A 128 -12.32 -3.71 7.68
N LYS A 129 -13.46 -3.05 7.91
CA LYS A 129 -14.49 -3.47 8.88
C LYS A 129 -15.51 -4.42 8.28
#